data_AF-A0A7V4SVB1-F1
#
_entry.id   AF-A0A7V4SVB1-F1
#
_cell.length_a   1.000
_cell.length_b   1.000
_cell.length_c   1.000
_cell.angle_alpha   90.00
_cell.angle_beta   90.00
_cell.angle_gamma   90.00
#
_symmetry.space_group_name_H-M   'P 1'
#
loop_
_entity.id
_entity.type
_entity.pdbx_description
1 polymer ?
#
loop_
_entity_poly.entity_id
_entity_poly.type
_entity_poly.pdbx_seq_one_letter_code
_entity_poly.pdbx_strand_id
1 'polypeptide(L)' 'MIKVAMIGAGSVGFTRRLFMDILAVPELRDTEFRFMDISEENLEMAANLCRKMAEDNNLPAKVIATTDRKEALRGADYV' A
#
# COMPACT_ATOMS: atom_id res chain seq x y z
N MET A 1 7.07 -9.99 8.38
CA MET A 1 6.33 -8.88 7.78
C MET A 1 7.26 -7.99 6.97
N ILE A 2 7.12 -8.04 5.64
CA ILE A 2 7.83 -7.14 4.74
C ILE A 2 7.15 -5.77 4.76
N LYS A 3 7.93 -4.69 4.66
CA LYS A 3 7.43 -3.33 4.49
C LYS A 3 7.77 -2.79 3.09
N VAL A 4 6.73 -2.45 2.33
CA VAL A 4 6.85 -1.93 0.96
C VAL A 4 6.42 -0.47 0.92
N ALA A 5 7.28 0.43 0.47
CA ALA A 5 6.98 1.86 0.33
C ALA A 5 6.61 2.23 -1.11
N MET A 6 5.33 2.44 -1.37
CA MET A 6 4.84 2.81 -2.69
C MET A 6 4.85 4.33 -2.85
N ILE A 7 5.87 4.87 -3.51
CA ILE A 7 6.00 6.31 -3.78
C ILE A 7 5.28 6.65 -5.09
N GLY A 8 4.34 7.60 -5.04
CA GLY A 8 3.39 7.86 -6.13
C GLY A 8 2.15 6.95 -6.06
N ALA A 9 1.73 6.56 -4.86
CA ALA A 9 0.64 5.63 -4.63
C ALA A 9 -0.74 6.15 -5.11
N GLY A 10 -0.86 7.45 -5.40
CA GLY A 10 -2.05 8.04 -6.01
C GLY A 10 -2.34 7.54 -7.43
N SER A 11 -1.40 6.82 -8.07
CA SER A 11 -1.65 6.09 -9.30
C SER A 11 -2.53 4.86 -9.06
N VAL A 12 -3.84 5.08 -8.85
CA VAL A 12 -4.81 4.08 -8.35
C VAL A 12 -4.72 2.75 -9.11
N GLY A 13 -4.67 2.79 -10.44
CA GLY A 13 -4.60 1.58 -11.27
C GLY A 13 -3.34 0.75 -11.03
N PHE A 14 -2.18 1.42 -10.99
CA PHE A 14 -0.89 0.78 -10.73
C PHE A 14 -0.79 0.27 -9.29
N THR A 15 -1.12 1.14 -8.32
CA THR A 15 -1.06 0.83 -6.88
C THR A 15 -1.91 -0.38 -6.55
N ARG A 16 -3.18 -0.40 -6.99
CA ARG A 16 -4.09 -1.53 -6.80
C ARG A 16 -3.54 -2.81 -7.41
N ARG A 17 -2.98 -2.73 -8.62
CA ARG A 17 -2.48 -3.92 -9.33
C ARG A 17 -1.31 -4.54 -8.58
N LEU A 18 -0.30 -3.74 -8.25
CA LEU A 18 0.88 -4.21 -7.53
C LEU A 18 0.55 -4.73 -6.12
N PHE A 19 -0.36 -4.04 -5.42
CA PHE A 19 -0.89 -4.50 -4.14
C PHE A 19 -1.50 -5.92 -4.24
N MET A 20 -2.34 -6.16 -5.25
CA MET A 20 -2.94 -7.48 -5.46
C MET A 20 -1.95 -8.55 -5.89
N ASP A 21 -1.02 -8.21 -6.78
CA ASP A 21 0.00 -9.15 -7.26
C ASP A 21 0.90 -9.61 -6.09
N ILE A 22 1.25 -8.71 -5.15
CA ILE A 22 1.97 -9.07 -3.92
C ILE A 22 1.13 -9.99 -3.03
N LEU A 23 -0.13 -9.65 -2.77
CA LEU A 23 -1.01 -10.43 -1.87
C LEU A 23 -1.49 -11.75 -2.46
N ALA A 24 -1.30 -11.97 -3.76
CA ALA A 24 -1.51 -13.27 -4.40
C ALA A 24 -0.51 -14.33 -3.90
N VAL A 25 0.67 -13.92 -3.41
CA VAL A 25 1.68 -14.80 -2.82
C VAL A 25 1.34 -15.06 -1.35
N PRO A 26 1.04 -16.31 -0.93
CA PRO A 26 0.60 -16.62 0.43
C PRO A 26 1.54 -16.11 1.53
N GLU A 27 2.84 -16.20 1.31
CA GLU A 27 3.91 -15.80 2.24
C GLU A 27 4.01 -14.27 2.42
N LEU A 28 3.41 -13.49 1.52
CA LEU A 28 3.46 -12.02 1.53
C LEU A 28 2.15 -11.38 2.02
N ARG A 29 1.16 -12.18 2.42
CA ARG A 29 -0.18 -11.67 2.77
C ARG A 29 -0.20 -10.75 4.00
N ASP A 30 0.80 -10.82 4.86
CA ASP A 30 0.95 -9.97 6.05
C ASP A 30 1.64 -8.63 5.76
N THR A 31 2.02 -8.34 4.50
CA THR A 31 2.80 -7.15 4.12
C THR A 31 2.21 -5.84 4.66
N GLU A 32 3.10 -4.98 5.16
CA GLU A 32 2.78 -3.59 5.47
C GLU A 32 3.12 -2.71 4.26
N PHE A 33 2.10 -2.07 3.72
CA PHE A 33 2.23 -1.12 2.62
C PHE A 33 2.22 0.31 3.16
N ARG A 34 3.25 1.07 2.80
CA ARG A 34 3.37 2.51 3.03
C ARG A 34 3.03 3.24 1.74
N PHE A 35 1.79 3.69 1.61
CA PHE A 35 1.35 4.46 0.46
C PHE A 35 1.74 5.92 0.66
N MET A 36 2.46 6.48 -0.32
CA MET A 36 2.84 7.88 -0.29
C MET A 36 2.52 8.56 -1.61
N ASP A 37 1.87 9.71 -1.52
CA ASP A 37 1.65 10.62 -2.62
C ASP A 37 1.60 12.07 -2.11
N ILE A 38 1.87 13.03 -2.98
CA ILE A 38 1.73 14.46 -2.65
C ILE A 38 0.27 14.94 -2.80
N SER A 39 -0.54 14.22 -3.57
CA SER A 39 -1.97 14.46 -3.70
C SER A 39 -2.73 13.66 -2.65
N GLU A 40 -3.27 14.35 -1.65
CA GLU A 40 -4.06 13.73 -0.58
C GLU A 40 -5.32 13.04 -1.12
N GLU A 41 -6.02 13.66 -2.07
CA GLU A 41 -7.21 13.09 -2.71
C GLU A 41 -6.92 11.75 -3.41
N ASN A 42 -5.88 11.71 -4.26
CA ASN A 42 -5.49 10.49 -4.97
C ASN A 42 -4.99 9.41 -4.00
N LEU A 43 -4.24 9.82 -2.97
CA LEU A 43 -3.74 8.94 -1.92
C LEU A 43 -4.88 8.28 -1.15
N GLU A 44 -5.87 9.06 -0.73
CA GLU A 44 -7.06 8.56 -0.04
C GLU A 44 -7.86 7.60 -0.92
N MET A 45 -8.05 7.93 -2.20
CA MET A 45 -8.74 7.06 -3.14
C MET A 45 -8.04 5.69 -3.26
N ALA A 46 -6.72 5.68 -3.46
CA ALA A 46 -5.94 4.45 -3.56
C ALA A 46 -5.94 3.65 -2.24
N ALA A 47 -5.75 4.32 -1.11
CA ALA A 47 -5.69 3.69 0.20
C ALA A 47 -7.04 3.08 0.60
N ASN A 48 -8.15 3.80 0.41
CA ASN A 48 -9.48 3.31 0.74
C ASN A 48 -9.86 2.10 -0.12
N LEU A 49 -9.54 2.14 -1.41
CA LEU A 49 -9.74 1.01 -2.32
C LEU A 49 -8.97 -0.24 -1.86
N CYS A 50 -7.67 -0.10 -1.58
CA CYS A 50 -6.83 -1.25 -1.20
C CYS A 50 -7.19 -1.80 0.20
N ARG A 51 -7.53 -0.93 1.16
CA ARG A 51 -8.02 -1.34 2.48
C ARG A 51 -9.32 -2.15 2.37
N LYS A 52 -10.28 -1.65 1.59
CA LYS A 52 -11.54 -2.37 1.35
C LYS A 52 -11.30 -3.71 0.69
N MET A 53 -10.40 -3.78 -0.28
CA MET A 53 -10.04 -5.05 -0.94
C MET A 53 -9.39 -6.05 0.04
N ALA A 54 -8.51 -5.60 0.95
CA ALA A 54 -7.96 -6.47 1.97
C ALA A 54 -9.03 -6.98 2.95
N GLU A 55 -9.91 -6.08 3.40
CA GLU A 55 -11.01 -6.40 4.32
C GLU A 55 -11.99 -7.41 3.69
N ASP A 56 -12.50 -7.13 2.49
CA ASP A 56 -13.46 -7.98 1.78
C ASP A 56 -12.90 -9.39 1.52
N ASN A 57 -11.57 -9.53 1.45
CA ASN A 57 -10.87 -10.81 1.22
C ASN A 57 -10.25 -11.42 2.49
N ASN A 58 -10.49 -10.84 3.68
CA ASN A 58 -9.93 -11.28 4.97
C ASN A 58 -8.38 -11.40 4.95
N LEU A 59 -7.71 -10.46 4.29
CA LEU A 59 -6.24 -10.43 4.20
C LEU A 59 -5.64 -9.61 5.36
N PRO A 60 -4.57 -10.09 6.01
CA PRO A 60 -3.97 -9.40 7.17
C PRO A 60 -3.08 -8.20 6.81
N ALA A 61 -3.02 -7.83 5.53
CA ALA A 61 -2.20 -6.73 5.02
C ALA A 61 -2.56 -5.38 5.68
N LYS A 62 -1.56 -4.53 5.88
CA LYS A 62 -1.76 -3.18 6.45
C LYS A 62 -1.48 -2.12 5.41
N VAL A 63 -2.34 -1.10 5.32
CA VAL A 63 -2.14 0.04 4.42
C VAL A 63 -2.08 1.33 5.24
N ILE A 64 -0.88 1.91 5.32
CA ILE A 64 -0.62 3.18 6.00
C ILE A 64 -0.36 4.24 4.93
N ALA A 65 -1.18 5.28 4.91
CA ALA A 65 -1.06 6.39 3.98
C ALA A 65 -0.35 7.57 4.64
N THR A 66 0.53 8.25 3.90
CA THR A 66 1.20 9.47 4.35
C THR A 66 1.57 10.37 3.17
N THR A 67 1.55 11.68 3.37
CA THR A 67 2.10 12.64 2.39
C THR A 67 3.59 12.92 2.63
N ASP A 68 4.18 12.40 3.72
CA ASP A 68 5.60 12.54 4.04
C ASP A 68 6.40 11.35 3.49
N ARG A 69 7.28 11.63 2.53
CA ARG A 69 8.17 10.63 1.93
C ARG A 69 9.12 9.98 2.94
N LYS A 70 9.64 10.71 3.92
CA LYS A 70 10.57 10.17 4.91
C LYS A 70 9.87 9.18 5.83
N GLU A 71 8.61 9.46 6.18
CA GLU A 71 7.77 8.53 6.95
C GLU A 71 7.52 7.24 6.18
N ALA A 72 7.22 7.34 4.88
CA ALA A 72 6.98 6.17 4.02
C ALA A 72 8.22 5.27 3.88
N LEU A 73 9.41 5.88 3.73
CA LEU A 73 10.68 5.16 3.55
C LEU A 73 11.23 4.57 4.86
N ARG A 74 10.70 4.93 6.03
CA ARG A 74 11.31 4.54 7.31
C ARG A 74 11.25 3.02 7.54
N GLY A 75 12.41 2.38 7.39
CA GLY A 75 12.57 0.94 7.57
C GLY A 75 11.74 0.14 6.56
N ALA A 76 11.62 0.64 5.33
CA ALA A 76 11.08 -0.10 4.20
C ALA A 76 12.12 -1.09 3.69
N ASP A 77 11.69 -2.31 3.37
CA ASP A 77 12.54 -3.33 2.76
C ASP A 77 12.61 -3.14 1.24
N TYR A 78 11.53 -2.61 0.66
CA TYR A 78 11.40 -2.30 -0.76
C TYR A 78 10.74 -0.93 -0.96
N VAL A 79 11.10 -0.26 -2.06
CA VAL A 79 10.52 1.02 -2.52
C VAL A 79 10.07 0.85 -3.96
#